data_AF-A0A9P0DEL5-F1
#
_entry.id   AF-A0A9P0DEL5-F1
#
_cell.length_a   1.000
_cell.length_b   1.000
_cell.length_c   1.000
_cell.angle_alpha   90.00
_cell.angle_beta   90.00
_cell.angle_gamma   90.00
#
_symmetry.space_group_name_H-M   'P 1'
#
loop_
_entity.id
_entity.type
_entity.pdbx_description
1 polymer ?
#
loop_
_entity_poly.entity_id
_entity_poly.type
_entity_poly.pdbx_seq_one_letter_code
_entity_poly.pdbx_strand_id
1 'polypeptide(L)'
;MQMPCCDCCDCEWKLNVNTITITCKFVNLRYLRNLSLKIKQTNSFRAHIMGKASQTGGVKPMSIAGRYVSERERLLGMTDAERAFRKQWLKDQELSPNEPRKVPEMYKATYNPIRRAYRWPLDQLAKIMEPALGAQRAYVFRYFTGKIMLGVAGIYWATYYFKYNKSDWTRKGGWRVIESGESVHEGDPRYPWVSPKSKGADYASRGFNEFELNL
;
A
#
# COMPACT_ATOMS: atom_id res chain seq x y z
N MET A 1 -13.76 27.53 40.43
CA MET A 1 -12.76 27.28 39.36
C MET A 1 -13.21 26.03 38.62
N GLN A 2 -13.91 26.21 37.50
CA GLN A 2 -14.50 25.12 36.71
C GLN A 2 -13.51 24.66 35.64
N MET A 3 -13.28 23.35 35.57
CA MET A 3 -12.71 22.70 34.38
C MET A 3 -13.82 21.89 33.71
N PRO A 4 -13.89 21.86 32.36
CA PRO A 4 -14.97 21.21 31.64
C PRO A 4 -14.84 19.68 31.66
N CYS A 5 -15.94 19.02 32.00
CA CYS A 5 -16.13 17.57 31.97
C CYS A 5 -16.35 17.07 30.53
N CYS A 6 -15.86 15.86 30.23
CA CYS A 6 -16.19 15.14 29.01
C CYS A 6 -17.59 14.50 29.13
N ASP A 7 -18.53 14.95 28.28
CA ASP A 7 -19.95 14.56 28.24
C ASP A 7 -20.22 13.17 27.60
N CYS A 8 -19.69 12.06 28.12
CA CYS A 8 -19.99 10.76 27.49
C CYS A 8 -20.21 9.53 28.39
N CYS A 9 -20.26 9.62 29.72
CA CYS A 9 -20.58 8.45 30.54
C CYS A 9 -21.36 8.85 31.82
N ASP A 10 -22.67 8.61 31.82
CA ASP A 10 -23.40 8.37 33.06
C ASP A 10 -23.08 6.93 33.52
N CYS A 11 -22.16 6.80 34.47
CA CYS A 11 -21.89 5.55 35.15
C CYS A 11 -22.69 5.48 36.46
N GLU A 12 -23.84 4.82 36.45
CA GLU A 12 -24.53 4.45 37.69
C GLU A 12 -23.97 3.10 38.19
N TRP A 13 -23.19 3.14 39.28
CA TRP A 13 -22.65 1.95 39.94
C TRP A 13 -23.59 1.51 41.06
N LYS A 14 -24.27 0.38 40.90
CA LYS A 14 -24.89 -0.34 42.02
C LYS A 14 -24.05 -1.58 42.34
N LEU A 15 -23.33 -1.51 43.46
CA LEU A 15 -22.66 -2.64 44.09
C LEU A 15 -23.72 -3.55 44.72
N ASN A 16 -23.75 -4.82 44.32
CA ASN A 16 -24.43 -5.86 45.10
C ASN A 16 -23.61 -7.17 45.04
N VAL A 17 -23.52 -7.86 46.19
CA VAL A 17 -22.32 -8.61 46.60
C VAL A 17 -22.18 -10.01 45.99
N ASN A 18 -23.14 -10.59 45.28
CA ASN A 18 -23.11 -12.04 45.04
C ASN A 18 -23.43 -12.56 43.62
N THR A 19 -23.40 -11.76 42.56
CA THR A 19 -23.43 -12.29 41.17
C THR A 19 -23.24 -11.17 40.15
N ILE A 20 -22.33 -11.34 39.19
CA ILE A 20 -22.21 -10.46 38.01
C ILE A 20 -22.90 -11.17 36.84
N THR A 21 -24.17 -10.84 36.60
CA THR A 21 -24.87 -11.23 35.36
C THR A 21 -24.74 -10.12 34.33
N ILE A 22 -23.92 -10.36 33.30
CA ILE A 22 -23.81 -9.47 32.14
C ILE A 22 -24.92 -9.87 31.16
N THR A 23 -26.04 -9.15 31.17
CA THR A 23 -27.01 -9.25 30.08
C THR A 23 -26.57 -8.34 28.94
N CYS A 24 -26.05 -8.94 27.86
CA CYS A 24 -25.67 -8.21 26.66
C CYS A 24 -26.94 -7.88 25.86
N LYS A 25 -27.46 -6.65 26.00
CA LYS A 25 -28.50 -6.15 25.10
C LYS A 25 -27.89 -5.87 23.73
N PHE A 26 -28.44 -6.56 22.73
CA PHE A 26 -28.28 -6.42 21.29
C PHE A 26 -27.76 -5.03 20.84
N VAL A 27 -26.59 -5.05 20.20
CA VAL A 27 -25.92 -3.89 19.61
C VAL A 27 -26.85 -3.22 18.59
N ASN A 28 -27.23 -2.00 18.92
CA ASN A 28 -28.11 -1.15 18.13
C ASN A 28 -27.42 -0.76 16.80
N LEU A 29 -27.99 -1.19 15.67
CA LEU A 29 -27.57 -0.98 14.28
C LEU A 29 -27.36 0.50 13.86
N ARG A 30 -27.62 1.47 14.74
CA ARG A 30 -27.37 2.90 14.52
C ARG A 30 -25.89 3.29 14.62
N TYR A 31 -25.10 2.63 15.46
CA TYR A 31 -23.68 3.00 15.66
C TYR A 31 -22.81 2.67 14.45
N LEU A 32 -23.14 1.60 13.71
CA LEU A 32 -22.42 1.20 12.49
C LEU A 32 -22.59 2.19 11.33
N ARG A 33 -23.70 2.94 11.27
CA ARG A 33 -23.89 3.98 10.24
C ARG A 33 -23.00 5.20 10.47
N ASN A 34 -22.82 5.60 11.73
CA ASN A 34 -22.00 6.77 12.06
C ASN A 34 -20.49 6.49 11.92
N LEU A 35 -20.05 5.24 12.18
CA LEU A 35 -18.66 4.83 11.92
C LEU A 35 -18.35 4.79 10.41
N SER A 36 -19.29 4.28 9.61
CA SER A 36 -19.18 4.25 8.13
C SER A 36 -19.09 5.66 7.52
N LEU A 37 -19.82 6.64 8.07
CA LEU A 37 -19.74 8.03 7.62
C LEU A 37 -18.40 8.70 7.99
N LYS A 38 -17.84 8.43 9.18
CA LYS A 38 -16.53 8.94 9.59
C LYS A 38 -15.37 8.38 8.75
N ILE A 39 -15.43 7.10 8.36
CA ILE A 39 -14.41 6.46 7.51
C ILE A 39 -14.45 7.01 6.07
N LYS A 40 -15.62 7.41 5.56
CA LYS A 40 -15.71 8.08 4.25
C LYS A 40 -15.12 9.49 4.26
N GLN A 41 -15.24 10.24 5.35
CA GLN A 41 -14.67 11.58 5.46
C GLN A 41 -13.13 11.58 5.52
N THR A 42 -12.51 10.63 6.23
CA THR A 42 -11.04 10.58 6.35
C THR A 42 -10.32 10.17 5.06
N ASN A 43 -10.96 9.36 4.20
CA ASN A 43 -10.44 9.02 2.88
C ASN A 43 -10.52 10.18 1.86
N SER A 44 -11.45 11.11 2.05
CA SER A 44 -11.53 12.36 1.27
C SER A 44 -10.39 13.32 1.63
N PHE A 45 -10.08 13.46 2.93
CA PHE A 45 -9.07 14.40 3.41
C PHE A 45 -7.62 14.01 3.03
N ARG A 46 -7.33 12.73 2.79
CA ARG A 46 -5.99 12.30 2.37
C ARG A 46 -5.68 12.48 0.87
N ALA A 47 -6.68 12.86 0.07
CA ALA A 47 -6.50 13.22 -1.34
C ALA A 47 -6.00 14.67 -1.54
N HIS A 48 -5.87 15.46 -0.46
CA HIS A 48 -5.71 16.92 -0.54
C HIS A 48 -4.25 17.43 -0.44
N ILE A 49 -3.24 16.58 -0.16
CA ILE A 49 -1.84 17.02 0.10
C ILE A 49 -0.90 16.91 -1.11
N MET A 50 -1.37 16.48 -2.28
CA MET A 50 -0.65 16.75 -3.52
C MET A 50 -1.49 17.71 -4.33
N GLY A 51 -1.00 18.93 -4.56
CA GLY A 51 -1.59 19.88 -5.49
C GLY A 51 -1.62 19.31 -6.91
N LYS A 52 -2.55 18.38 -7.15
CA LYS A 52 -2.97 18.00 -8.49
C LYS A 52 -3.92 19.10 -8.92
N ALA A 53 -3.48 19.92 -9.86
CA ALA A 53 -4.42 20.68 -10.67
C ALA A 53 -5.57 19.73 -11.05
N SER A 54 -6.82 20.18 -10.91
CA SER A 54 -7.94 19.36 -11.34
C SER A 54 -7.72 18.98 -12.82
N GLN A 55 -8.12 17.75 -13.21
CA GLN A 55 -7.84 17.23 -14.57
C GLN A 55 -8.35 18.14 -15.70
N THR A 56 -9.23 19.07 -15.36
CA THR A 56 -9.89 20.04 -16.23
C THR A 56 -9.63 21.49 -15.82
N GLY A 57 -8.57 21.79 -15.05
CA GLY A 57 -8.12 23.16 -14.78
C GLY A 57 -9.11 24.04 -14.00
N GLY A 58 -10.01 23.45 -13.23
CA GLY A 58 -11.01 24.11 -12.38
C GLY A 58 -12.42 24.10 -12.98
N VAL A 59 -12.56 23.66 -14.23
CA VAL A 59 -13.85 23.53 -14.91
C VAL A 59 -14.43 22.13 -14.68
N LYS A 60 -15.75 22.01 -14.51
CA LYS A 60 -16.38 20.69 -14.39
C LYS A 60 -16.19 19.92 -15.70
N PRO A 61 -15.60 18.71 -15.70
CA PRO A 61 -15.51 17.91 -16.92
C PRO A 61 -16.91 17.64 -17.46
N MET A 62 -17.16 18.06 -18.70
CA MET A 62 -18.37 17.72 -19.43
C MET A 62 -18.02 16.67 -20.47
N SER A 63 -18.73 15.55 -20.47
CA SER A 63 -18.55 14.53 -21.49
C SER A 63 -19.19 14.99 -22.80
N ILE A 64 -18.38 15.20 -23.83
CA ILE A 64 -18.89 15.52 -25.18
C ILE A 64 -19.77 14.38 -25.73
N ALA A 65 -19.52 13.14 -25.31
CA ALA A 65 -20.33 11.98 -25.68
C ALA A 65 -21.81 12.06 -25.23
N GLY A 66 -22.15 12.99 -24.32
CA GLY A 66 -23.51 13.28 -23.89
C GLY A 66 -24.22 12.13 -23.19
N ARG A 67 -25.56 12.17 -23.23
CA ARG A 67 -26.48 11.15 -22.71
C ARG A 67 -26.15 9.74 -23.25
N TYR A 68 -25.75 9.68 -24.52
CA TYR A 68 -25.55 8.43 -25.23
C TYR A 68 -24.29 7.66 -24.87
N VAL A 69 -23.57 7.98 -23.80
CA VAL A 69 -22.56 7.06 -23.24
C VAL A 69 -23.23 5.82 -22.66
N SER A 70 -24.37 6.00 -21.98
CA SER A 70 -25.12 4.93 -21.35
C SER A 70 -25.90 4.11 -22.37
N GLU A 71 -25.77 2.79 -22.32
CA GLU A 71 -26.49 1.86 -23.20
C GLU A 71 -28.00 1.91 -22.98
N ARG A 72 -28.44 2.09 -21.72
CA ARG A 72 -29.86 2.18 -21.36
C ARG A 72 -30.57 3.34 -22.06
N GLU A 73 -29.86 4.46 -22.22
CA GLU A 73 -30.43 5.65 -22.83
C GLU A 73 -30.52 5.54 -24.35
N ARG A 74 -29.66 4.71 -24.97
CA ARG A 74 -29.79 4.34 -26.39
C ARG A 74 -30.99 3.41 -26.62
N LEU A 75 -31.27 2.51 -25.68
CA LEU A 75 -32.38 1.55 -25.78
C LEU A 75 -33.76 2.22 -25.67
N LEU A 76 -33.86 3.38 -25.03
CA LEU A 76 -35.10 4.17 -24.94
C LEU A 76 -35.51 4.84 -26.27
N GLY A 77 -34.70 4.71 -27.32
CA GLY A 77 -34.91 5.35 -28.62
C GLY A 77 -34.04 6.60 -28.81
N MET A 78 -33.72 6.90 -30.07
CA MET A 78 -32.83 8.02 -30.43
C MET A 78 -33.41 8.79 -31.62
N THR A 79 -33.42 10.12 -31.54
CA THR A 79 -33.83 10.97 -32.65
C THR A 79 -32.79 10.92 -33.78
N ASP A 80 -33.17 11.32 -34.99
CA ASP A 80 -32.27 11.26 -36.15
C ASP A 80 -31.06 12.21 -35.99
N ALA A 81 -31.27 13.38 -35.36
CA ALA A 81 -30.20 14.32 -35.05
C ALA A 81 -29.15 13.71 -34.10
N GLU A 82 -29.62 13.00 -33.07
CA GLU A 82 -28.75 12.35 -32.09
C GLU A 82 -27.99 11.15 -32.70
N ARG A 83 -28.62 10.45 -33.65
CA ARG A 83 -27.98 9.36 -34.40
C ARG A 83 -26.86 9.89 -35.30
N ALA A 84 -27.07 11.02 -35.96
CA ALA A 84 -26.04 11.71 -36.74
C ALA A 84 -24.88 12.17 -35.84
N PHE A 85 -25.17 12.77 -34.69
CA PHE A 85 -24.16 13.16 -33.70
C PHE A 85 -23.35 11.94 -33.21
N ARG A 86 -24.03 10.83 -32.91
CA ARG A 86 -23.36 9.60 -32.46
C ARG A 86 -22.48 8.99 -33.55
N LYS A 87 -22.92 9.02 -34.81
CA LYS A 87 -22.11 8.58 -35.96
C LYS A 87 -20.84 9.41 -36.08
N GLN A 88 -20.93 10.73 -35.92
CA GLN A 88 -19.77 11.61 -35.91
C GLN A 88 -18.85 11.29 -34.73
N TRP A 89 -19.38 11.20 -33.51
CA TRP A 89 -18.59 10.87 -32.32
C TRP A 89 -17.84 9.55 -32.46
N LEU A 90 -18.47 8.51 -33.02
CA LEU A 90 -17.83 7.22 -33.26
C LEU A 90 -16.71 7.33 -34.28
N LYS A 91 -16.90 8.10 -35.35
CA LYS A 91 -15.88 8.37 -36.35
C LYS A 91 -14.69 9.14 -35.76
N ASP A 92 -14.96 10.05 -34.83
CA ASP A 92 -13.91 10.81 -34.13
C ASP A 92 -13.07 9.93 -33.17
N GLN A 93 -13.53 8.71 -32.83
CA GLN A 93 -12.73 7.75 -32.07
C GLN A 93 -11.77 6.94 -32.96
N GLU A 94 -11.89 7.02 -34.28
CA GLU A 94 -10.96 6.36 -35.19
C GLU A 94 -9.62 7.06 -35.14
N LEU A 95 -8.61 6.34 -34.64
CA LEU A 95 -7.26 6.88 -34.52
C LEU A 95 -6.62 7.03 -35.91
N SER A 96 -5.78 8.05 -36.08
CA SER A 96 -5.04 8.20 -37.33
C SER A 96 -4.11 7.00 -37.57
N PRO A 97 -3.91 6.54 -38.82
CA PRO A 97 -3.02 5.41 -39.10
C PRO A 97 -1.55 5.64 -38.68
N ASN A 98 -1.16 6.89 -38.47
CA ASN A 98 0.18 7.28 -38.06
C ASN A 98 0.42 7.09 -36.55
N GLU A 99 -0.64 6.87 -35.77
CA GLU A 99 -0.55 6.67 -34.34
C GLU A 99 -0.57 5.18 -34.00
N PRO A 100 0.30 4.69 -33.09
CA PRO A 100 1.17 5.45 -32.17
C PRO A 100 2.59 5.73 -32.72
N ARG A 101 2.99 7.02 -32.74
CA ARG A 101 4.33 7.43 -33.19
C ARG A 101 5.37 7.36 -32.06
N LYS A 102 6.28 6.38 -32.11
CA LYS A 102 7.45 6.32 -31.21
C LYS A 102 8.52 7.32 -31.67
N VAL A 103 8.61 8.48 -31.04
CA VAL A 103 9.62 9.53 -31.38
C VAL A 103 10.94 9.26 -30.65
N PRO A 104 12.04 8.91 -31.34
CA PRO A 104 13.32 8.58 -30.69
C PRO A 104 13.99 9.80 -30.05
N GLU A 105 13.72 11.00 -30.57
CA GLU A 105 14.26 12.26 -30.05
C GLU A 105 13.76 12.55 -28.63
N MET A 106 12.46 12.37 -28.39
CA MET A 106 11.88 12.51 -27.05
C MET A 106 12.52 11.53 -26.06
N TYR A 107 12.76 10.29 -26.48
CA TYR A 107 13.42 9.29 -25.63
C TYR A 107 14.86 9.69 -25.28
N LYS A 108 15.61 10.19 -26.26
CA LYS A 108 16.99 10.68 -26.05
C LYS A 108 17.03 11.92 -25.15
N ALA A 109 16.09 12.85 -25.30
CA ALA A 109 15.99 14.05 -24.47
C ALA A 109 15.57 13.73 -23.02
N THR A 110 14.68 12.76 -22.82
CA THR A 110 14.16 12.39 -21.49
C THR A 110 15.21 11.63 -20.65
N TYR A 111 16.09 10.86 -21.28
CA TYR A 111 17.01 9.97 -20.57
C TYR A 111 18.47 10.28 -20.87
N ASN A 112 19.27 10.48 -19.83
CA ASN A 112 20.73 10.64 -19.95
C ASN A 112 21.40 9.35 -20.49
N PRO A 113 22.63 9.41 -21.02
CA PRO A 113 23.32 8.24 -21.59
C PRO A 113 23.61 7.12 -20.58
N ILE A 114 24.01 7.44 -19.34
CA ILE A 114 24.21 6.47 -18.24
C ILE A 114 22.90 5.70 -17.99
N ARG A 115 21.78 6.43 -18.00
CA ARG A 115 20.45 5.88 -17.78
C ARG A 115 20.00 4.97 -18.90
N ARG A 116 20.43 5.25 -20.13
CA ARG A 116 20.21 4.35 -21.26
C ARG A 116 21.06 3.08 -21.13
N ALA A 117 22.33 3.21 -20.73
CA ALA A 117 23.24 2.08 -20.59
C ALA A 117 22.73 1.02 -19.59
N TYR A 118 22.37 1.41 -18.36
CA TYR A 118 21.89 0.43 -17.37
C TYR A 118 20.49 -0.12 -17.69
N ARG A 119 19.68 0.62 -18.46
CA ARG A 119 18.34 0.18 -18.89
C ARG A 119 18.34 -0.75 -20.09
N TRP A 120 19.39 -0.68 -20.90
CA TRP A 120 19.54 -1.41 -22.15
C TRP A 120 19.27 -2.93 -22.04
N PRO A 121 19.82 -3.68 -21.06
CA PRO A 121 19.59 -5.13 -21.00
C PRO A 121 18.11 -5.48 -20.81
N LEU A 122 17.42 -4.73 -19.94
CA LEU A 122 15.99 -4.90 -19.71
C LEU A 122 15.14 -4.42 -20.89
N ASP A 123 15.64 -3.49 -21.72
CA ASP A 123 14.96 -3.06 -22.95
C ASP A 123 15.09 -4.13 -24.04
N GLN A 124 16.22 -4.84 -24.13
CA GLN A 124 16.38 -5.97 -25.06
C GLN A 124 15.47 -7.14 -24.69
N LEU A 125 15.37 -7.47 -23.41
CA LEU A 125 14.45 -8.49 -22.92
C LEU A 125 13.00 -8.17 -23.29
N ALA A 126 12.58 -6.91 -23.13
CA ALA A 126 11.24 -6.47 -23.52
C ALA A 126 10.98 -6.64 -25.03
N LYS A 127 11.96 -6.30 -25.89
CA LYS A 127 11.84 -6.45 -27.35
C LYS A 127 11.69 -7.90 -27.79
N ILE A 128 12.43 -8.81 -27.15
CA ILE A 128 12.36 -10.25 -27.44
C ILE A 128 10.97 -10.80 -27.06
N MET A 129 10.36 -10.28 -26.00
CA MET A 129 9.06 -10.71 -25.50
C MET A 129 7.86 -10.00 -26.17
N GLU A 130 8.08 -8.85 -26.81
CA GLU A 130 7.06 -8.05 -27.49
C GLU A 130 6.22 -8.83 -28.53
N PRO A 131 6.78 -9.69 -29.41
CA PRO A 131 5.97 -10.41 -30.41
C PRO A 131 5.03 -11.45 -29.79
N ALA A 132 5.38 -12.02 -28.64
CA ALA A 132 4.57 -13.06 -27.98
C ALA A 132 3.49 -12.48 -27.05
N LEU A 133 3.82 -11.39 -26.34
CA LEU A 133 2.96 -10.83 -25.27
C LEU A 133 2.25 -9.53 -25.66
N GLY A 134 2.71 -8.86 -26.71
CA GLY A 134 2.31 -7.49 -27.03
C GLY A 134 3.04 -6.43 -26.20
N ALA A 135 3.06 -5.21 -26.73
CA ALA A 135 3.85 -4.10 -26.19
C ALA A 135 3.53 -3.79 -24.71
N GLN A 136 2.24 -3.67 -24.36
CA GLN A 136 1.82 -3.27 -23.01
C GLN A 136 2.26 -4.28 -21.95
N ARG A 137 2.12 -5.58 -22.22
CA ARG A 137 2.54 -6.64 -21.31
C ARG A 137 4.06 -6.69 -21.19
N ALA A 138 4.79 -6.59 -22.30
CA ALA A 138 6.25 -6.56 -22.29
C ALA A 138 6.82 -5.40 -21.42
N TYR A 139 6.19 -4.22 -21.45
CA TYR A 139 6.55 -3.11 -20.55
C TYR A 139 6.34 -3.41 -19.08
N VAL A 140 5.22 -4.08 -18.74
CA VAL A 140 4.93 -4.49 -17.36
C VAL A 140 5.97 -5.49 -16.86
N PHE A 141 6.30 -6.49 -17.67
CA PHE A 141 7.36 -7.46 -17.34
C PHE A 141 8.69 -6.76 -17.09
N ARG A 142 9.17 -5.93 -18.03
CA ARG A 142 10.39 -5.15 -17.86
C ARG A 142 10.46 -4.41 -16.51
N TYR A 143 9.36 -3.77 -16.13
CA TYR A 143 9.28 -3.00 -14.89
C TYR A 143 9.40 -3.88 -13.64
N PHE A 144 8.69 -5.01 -13.60
CA PHE A 144 8.71 -5.91 -12.46
C PHE A 144 9.99 -6.74 -12.39
N THR A 145 10.55 -7.20 -13.51
CA THR A 145 11.80 -7.97 -13.55
C THR A 145 12.94 -7.21 -12.87
N GLY A 146 13.10 -5.91 -13.17
CA GLY A 146 14.13 -5.10 -12.53
C GLY A 146 13.94 -4.95 -11.01
N LYS A 147 12.69 -4.80 -10.56
CA LYS A 147 12.38 -4.68 -9.13
C LYS A 147 12.54 -5.99 -8.38
N ILE A 148 12.14 -7.10 -8.97
CA ILE A 148 12.28 -8.43 -8.38
C ILE A 148 13.77 -8.76 -8.25
N MET A 149 14.56 -8.51 -9.30
CA MET A 149 16.00 -8.77 -9.26
C MET A 149 16.70 -7.98 -8.15
N LEU A 150 16.39 -6.68 -8.02
CA LEU A 150 16.92 -5.83 -6.95
C LEU A 150 16.40 -6.25 -5.57
N GLY A 151 15.12 -6.64 -5.48
CA GLY A 151 14.51 -7.11 -4.24
C GLY A 151 15.17 -8.39 -3.73
N VAL A 152 15.37 -9.38 -4.61
CA VAL A 152 16.06 -10.64 -4.30
C VAL A 152 17.50 -10.37 -3.89
N ALA A 153 18.24 -9.56 -4.64
CA ALA A 153 19.62 -9.18 -4.29
C ALA A 153 19.70 -8.48 -2.92
N GLY A 154 18.75 -7.57 -2.63
CA GLY A 154 18.66 -6.89 -1.35
C GLY A 154 18.35 -7.83 -0.18
N ILE A 155 17.44 -8.80 -0.37
CA ILE A 155 17.13 -9.82 0.64
C ILE A 155 18.34 -10.72 0.90
N TYR A 156 19.02 -11.20 -0.15
CA TYR A 156 20.24 -12.00 0.02
C TYR A 156 21.34 -11.23 0.73
N TRP A 157 21.56 -9.97 0.34
CA TRP A 157 22.55 -9.11 1.00
C TRP A 157 22.21 -8.89 2.48
N ALA A 158 20.95 -8.57 2.80
CA ALA A 158 20.50 -8.35 4.17
C ALA A 158 20.63 -9.62 5.02
N THR A 159 20.14 -10.76 4.53
CA THR A 159 20.21 -12.04 5.26
C THR A 159 21.66 -12.47 5.51
N TYR A 160 22.54 -12.32 4.52
CA TYR A 160 23.97 -12.59 4.69
C TYR A 160 24.60 -11.63 5.71
N TYR A 161 24.30 -10.33 5.62
CA TYR A 161 24.82 -9.33 6.55
C TYR A 161 24.40 -9.64 7.99
N PHE A 162 23.12 -9.87 8.26
CA PHE A 162 22.62 -10.19 9.59
C PHE A 162 23.18 -11.52 10.14
N LYS A 163 23.41 -12.51 9.27
CA LYS A 163 23.94 -13.82 9.67
C LYS A 163 25.39 -13.74 10.16
N TYR A 164 26.25 -12.95 9.52
CA TYR A 164 27.69 -12.94 9.80
C TYR A 164 28.21 -11.67 10.47
N ASN A 165 27.39 -10.61 10.55
CA ASN A 165 27.76 -9.33 11.18
C ASN A 165 26.82 -9.00 12.35
N LYS A 166 26.45 -10.01 13.13
CA LYS A 166 25.73 -9.82 14.39
C LYS A 166 26.57 -8.97 15.35
N SER A 167 25.92 -8.03 16.04
CA SER A 167 26.57 -7.16 17.02
C SER A 167 26.80 -7.92 18.34
N ASP A 168 27.92 -8.65 18.42
CA ASP A 168 28.35 -9.34 19.63
C ASP A 168 29.27 -8.48 20.51
N TRP A 169 29.49 -8.89 21.75
CA TRP A 169 30.35 -8.16 22.71
C TRP A 169 31.83 -8.06 22.29
N THR A 170 32.31 -8.99 21.46
CA THR A 170 33.70 -9.06 20.98
C THR A 170 34.02 -8.09 19.83
N ARG A 171 33.00 -7.53 19.15
CA ARG A 171 33.19 -6.70 17.96
C ARG A 171 32.55 -5.32 18.12
N LYS A 172 33.30 -4.29 17.72
CA LYS A 172 32.81 -2.90 17.66
C LYS A 172 32.11 -2.64 16.33
N GLY A 173 30.87 -3.13 16.16
CA GLY A 173 30.07 -2.87 14.95
C GLY A 173 28.88 -3.81 14.77
N GLY A 174 28.25 -3.74 13.61
CA GLY A 174 27.07 -4.56 13.28
C GLY A 174 25.76 -3.92 13.73
N TRP A 175 24.64 -4.42 13.18
CA TRP A 175 23.32 -3.99 13.59
C TRP A 175 22.90 -4.73 14.86
N ARG A 176 22.38 -3.98 15.83
CA ARG A 176 21.85 -4.53 17.08
C ARG A 176 20.40 -4.94 16.87
N VAL A 177 20.17 -6.25 16.80
CA VAL A 177 18.83 -6.85 16.77
C VAL A 177 18.46 -7.22 18.20
N ILE A 178 17.40 -6.59 18.71
CA ILE A 178 16.79 -6.96 19.99
C ILE A 178 15.39 -7.47 19.66
N GLU A 179 15.17 -8.73 19.94
CA GLU A 179 13.86 -9.35 19.77
C GLU A 179 13.05 -9.14 21.04
N SER A 180 11.80 -8.67 20.88
CA SER A 180 10.81 -8.76 21.93
C SER A 180 10.47 -10.23 22.17
N GLY A 181 10.16 -10.58 23.42
CA GLY A 181 9.67 -11.93 23.73
C GLY A 181 8.38 -12.24 22.99
N GLU A 182 8.15 -13.54 22.76
CA GLU A 182 6.87 -14.02 22.25
C GLU A 182 5.76 -13.77 23.29
N SER A 183 4.58 -13.35 22.84
CA SER A 183 3.41 -13.20 23.72
C SER A 183 2.85 -14.58 24.03
N VAL A 184 2.97 -15.01 25.29
CA VAL A 184 2.42 -16.29 25.76
C VAL A 184 1.12 -16.01 26.49
N HIS A 185 0.03 -16.64 26.04
CA HIS A 185 -1.31 -16.42 26.59
C HIS A 185 -1.76 -17.60 27.47
N GLU A 186 -2.78 -17.35 28.31
CA GLU A 186 -3.42 -18.40 29.10
C GLU A 186 -4.01 -19.46 28.18
N GLY A 187 -3.54 -20.71 28.30
CA GLY A 187 -3.95 -21.83 27.44
C GLY A 187 -2.89 -22.30 26.45
N ASP A 188 -1.81 -21.55 26.24
CA ASP A 188 -0.65 -22.06 25.50
C ASP A 188 0.10 -23.12 26.34
N PRO A 189 0.64 -24.19 25.74
CA PRO A 189 1.43 -25.20 26.47
C PRO A 189 2.68 -24.62 27.16
N ARG A 190 3.13 -23.44 26.73
CA ARG A 190 4.28 -22.73 27.29
C ARG A 190 3.91 -21.84 28.49
N TYR A 191 2.62 -21.66 28.79
CA TYR A 191 2.17 -20.82 29.91
C TYR A 191 2.40 -21.53 31.26
N PRO A 192 2.95 -20.85 32.29
CA PRO A 192 3.44 -19.47 32.32
C PRO A 192 4.93 -19.38 31.91
N TRP A 193 5.23 -18.83 30.73
CA TRP A 193 6.61 -18.62 30.29
C TRP A 193 7.11 -17.27 30.81
N VAL A 194 8.22 -17.31 31.55
CA VAL A 194 8.93 -16.11 31.99
C VAL A 194 10.12 -15.88 31.06
N SER A 195 10.31 -14.64 30.62
CA SER A 195 11.42 -14.31 29.73
C SER A 195 12.77 -14.62 30.40
N PRO A 196 13.73 -15.23 29.70
CA PRO A 196 15.06 -15.52 30.26
C PRO A 196 15.85 -14.24 30.60
N LYS A 197 15.49 -13.11 29.99
CA LYS A 197 16.07 -11.77 30.23
C LYS A 197 15.30 -11.05 31.34
N SER A 198 15.53 -11.45 32.57
CA SER A 198 14.83 -10.87 33.74
C SER A 198 15.50 -9.60 34.26
N LYS A 199 16.83 -9.47 34.12
CA LYS A 199 17.58 -8.31 34.61
C LYS A 199 17.77 -7.27 33.51
N GLY A 200 17.76 -5.99 33.86
CA GLY A 200 18.03 -4.90 32.92
C GLY A 200 19.37 -5.02 32.20
N ALA A 201 20.38 -5.57 32.88
CA ALA A 201 21.71 -5.83 32.31
C ALA A 201 21.70 -6.88 31.18
N ASP A 202 20.75 -7.83 31.19
CA ASP A 202 20.66 -8.91 30.19
C ASP A 202 20.32 -8.36 28.80
N TYR A 203 19.68 -7.20 28.73
CA TYR A 203 19.39 -6.51 27.46
C TYR A 203 20.66 -5.92 26.83
N ALA A 204 21.70 -5.66 27.61
CA ALA A 204 22.95 -5.03 27.17
C ALA A 204 24.16 -6.00 27.07
N SER A 205 23.99 -7.27 27.44
CA SER A 205 25.08 -8.26 27.53
C SER A 205 25.70 -8.67 26.18
N ARG A 206 24.97 -8.53 25.06
CA ARG A 206 25.43 -8.85 23.69
C ARG A 206 26.06 -10.25 23.56
N GLY A 207 25.46 -11.25 24.22
CA GLY A 207 25.93 -12.64 24.22
C GLY A 207 27.12 -12.91 25.15
N PHE A 208 27.54 -11.94 25.97
CA PHE A 208 28.63 -12.15 26.94
C PHE A 208 28.27 -13.20 27.99
N ASN A 209 27.02 -13.19 28.47
CA ASN A 209 26.55 -14.14 29.48
C ASN A 209 26.40 -15.58 28.94
N GLU A 210 26.45 -15.77 27.63
CA GLU A 210 26.33 -17.08 26.96
C GLU A 210 27.71 -17.72 26.71
N PHE A 211 28.80 -17.01 27.01
CA PHE A 211 30.16 -17.47 26.79
C PHE A 211 30.73 -18.16 28.05
N GLU A 212 31.02 -19.45 27.95
CA GLU A 212 31.71 -20.23 28.99
C GLU A 212 33.20 -20.37 28.64
N LEU A 213 34.08 -19.99 29.57
CA LEU A 213 35.52 -20.21 29.45
C LEU A 213 35.84 -21.64 29.85
N ASN A 214 36.26 -22.47 28.90
CA ASN A 214 36.91 -23.75 29.20
C ASN A 214 38.36 -23.46 29.63
N LEU A 215 38.57 -23.31 30.94
CA LEU A 215 39.88 -23.16 31.59
C LEU A 215 40.47 -24.52 31.96
#